data_AF-A0A1H1XKZ2-F1
#
_entry.id   AF-A0A1H1XKZ2-F1
#
_cell.length_a   1.000
_cell.length_b   1.000
_cell.length_c   1.000
_cell.angle_alpha   90.00
_cell.angle_beta   90.00
_cell.angle_gamma   90.00
#
_symmetry.space_group_name_H-M   'P 1'
#
loop_
_entity.id
_entity.type
_entity.pdbx_description
1 polymer ?
#
loop_
_entity_poly.entity_id
_entity_poly.type
_entity_poly.pdbx_seq_one_letter_code
_entity_poly.pdbx_strand_id
1 'polypeptide(L)'
;MSDIRAARSDVEELAHRRGLAAARRSRNTEREALLQKLIETERKALELRGWVAQWEMNGEAASPEIRRLIKWARETLLDMERFLLPTELTKLLETRDLFPDVDDLADPLGDPPPLRPWGR
;
A
#
# COMPACT_ATOMS: atom_id res chain seq x y z
N MET A 1 20.15 45.35 8.71
CA MET A 1 20.24 44.04 9.39
C MET A 1 18.89 43.30 9.51
N SER A 2 17.79 43.79 8.91
CA SER A 2 16.46 43.17 9.03
C SER A 2 16.13 42.15 7.93
N ASP A 3 16.71 42.29 6.73
CA ASP A 3 16.32 41.50 5.55
C ASP A 3 16.85 40.05 5.54
N ILE A 4 17.99 39.80 6.18
CA ILE A 4 18.61 38.46 6.22
C ILE A 4 17.78 37.49 7.08
N ARG A 5 17.07 37.98 8.10
CA ARG A 5 16.26 37.15 8.99
C ARG A 5 14.94 36.72 8.33
N ALA A 6 14.32 37.61 7.55
CA ALA A 6 13.12 37.30 6.78
C ALA A 6 13.41 36.29 5.66
N ALA A 7 14.48 36.50 4.88
CA ALA A 7 14.86 35.58 3.81
C ALA A 7 15.23 34.17 4.31
N ARG A 8 15.82 34.04 5.52
CA ARG A 8 16.06 32.74 6.15
C ARG A 8 14.77 32.02 6.53
N SER A 9 13.79 32.76 7.05
CA SER A 9 12.45 32.23 7.36
C SER A 9 11.74 31.70 6.12
N ASP A 10 11.85 32.40 4.98
CA ASP A 10 11.21 32.00 3.73
C ASP A 10 11.82 30.72 3.14
N VAL A 11 13.14 30.55 3.28
CA VAL A 11 13.84 29.33 2.83
C VAL A 11 13.50 28.12 3.71
N GLU A 12 13.47 28.32 5.03
CA GLU A 12 13.09 27.28 6.00
C GLU A 12 11.64 26.83 5.77
N GLU A 13 10.72 27.78 5.55
CA GLU A 13 9.32 27.51 5.22
C GLU A 13 9.17 26.74 3.90
N LEU A 14 9.86 27.18 2.84
CA LEU A 14 9.83 26.48 1.55
C LEU A 14 10.41 25.05 1.65
N ALA A 15 11.44 24.85 2.47
CA ALA A 15 12.01 23.53 2.73
C ALA A 15 11.02 22.63 3.48
N HIS A 16 10.35 23.16 4.52
CA HIS A 16 9.33 22.45 5.27
C HIS A 16 8.18 21.99 4.35
N ARG A 17 7.62 22.91 3.56
CA ARG A 17 6.53 22.60 2.61
C ARG A 17 6.91 21.55 1.57
N ARG A 18 8.17 21.56 1.09
CA ARG A 18 8.69 20.51 0.20
C ARG A 18 8.78 19.16 0.90
N GLY A 19 9.13 19.15 2.18
CA GLY A 19 9.10 17.97 3.04
C GLY A 19 7.68 17.38 3.13
N LEU A 20 6.68 18.22 3.43
CA LEU A 20 5.28 17.80 3.47
C LEU A 20 4.82 17.20 2.13
N ALA A 21 5.13 17.88 1.01
CA ALA A 21 4.80 17.38 -0.32
C ALA A 21 5.47 16.03 -0.64
N ALA A 22 6.73 15.83 -0.23
CA ALA A 22 7.42 14.55 -0.40
C ALA A 22 6.79 13.44 0.44
N ALA A 23 6.44 13.72 1.69
CA ALA A 23 5.77 12.78 2.57
C ALA A 23 4.38 12.38 2.02
N ARG A 24 3.58 13.34 1.52
CA ARG A 24 2.28 13.07 0.88
C ARG A 24 2.44 12.11 -0.30
N ARG A 25 3.43 12.34 -1.16
CA ARG A 25 3.72 11.45 -2.30
C ARG A 25 4.10 10.05 -1.83
N SER A 26 4.95 9.95 -0.81
CA SER A 26 5.34 8.66 -0.21
C SER A 26 4.11 7.89 0.29
N ARG A 27 3.26 8.53 1.10
CA ARG A 27 2.02 7.93 1.62
C ARG A 27 1.09 7.51 0.47
N ASN A 28 0.97 8.31 -0.59
CA ASN A 28 0.14 7.96 -1.75
C ASN A 28 0.69 6.77 -2.54
N THR A 29 1.99 6.71 -2.79
CA THR A 29 2.64 5.55 -3.41
C THR A 29 2.42 4.29 -2.59
N GLU A 30 2.47 4.40 -1.26
CA GLU A 30 2.23 3.27 -0.37
C GLU A 30 0.77 2.80 -0.36
N ARG A 31 -0.19 3.74 -0.40
CA ARG A 31 -1.62 3.44 -0.59
C ARG A 31 -1.86 2.69 -1.89
N GLU A 32 -1.30 3.17 -3.00
CA GLU A 32 -1.42 2.54 -4.33
C GLU A 32 -0.82 1.13 -4.34
N ALA A 33 0.38 0.98 -3.78
CA ALA A 33 1.05 -0.32 -3.68
C ALA A 33 0.23 -1.32 -2.84
N LEU A 34 -0.36 -0.86 -1.73
CA LEU A 34 -1.24 -1.69 -0.91
C LEU A 34 -2.50 -2.08 -1.69
N LEU A 35 -3.17 -1.13 -2.34
CA LEU A 35 -4.38 -1.40 -3.12
C LEU A 35 -4.12 -2.43 -4.22
N GLN A 36 -3.01 -2.28 -4.95
CA GLN A 36 -2.59 -3.24 -5.98
C GLN A 36 -2.37 -4.64 -5.39
N LYS A 37 -1.68 -4.72 -4.23
CA LYS A 37 -1.47 -5.99 -3.53
C LYS A 37 -2.79 -6.65 -3.11
N LEU A 38 -3.76 -5.87 -2.64
CA LEU A 38 -5.08 -6.37 -2.24
C LEU A 38 -5.83 -6.96 -3.44
N ILE A 39 -5.93 -6.19 -4.53
CA ILE A 39 -6.58 -6.63 -5.78
C ILE A 39 -5.95 -7.92 -6.32
N GLU A 40 -4.63 -7.98 -6.35
CA GLU A 40 -3.92 -9.18 -6.80
C GLU A 40 -4.13 -10.39 -5.90
N THR A 41 -4.18 -10.16 -4.58
CA THR A 41 -4.40 -11.25 -3.61
C THR A 41 -5.83 -11.77 -3.70
N GLU A 42 -6.82 -10.89 -3.80
CA GLU A 42 -8.23 -11.25 -4.01
C GLU A 42 -8.40 -12.09 -5.29
N ARG A 43 -7.82 -11.62 -6.41
CA ARG A 43 -7.88 -12.35 -7.69
C ARG A 43 -7.26 -13.74 -7.57
N LYS A 44 -6.05 -13.85 -7.00
CA LYS A 44 -5.36 -15.13 -6.81
C LYS A 44 -6.14 -16.07 -5.89
N ALA A 45 -6.72 -15.55 -4.81
CA ALA A 45 -7.54 -16.33 -3.90
C ALA A 45 -8.79 -16.88 -4.60
N LEU A 46 -9.48 -16.06 -5.40
CA LEU A 46 -10.63 -16.49 -6.19
C LEU A 46 -10.28 -17.61 -7.18
N GLU A 47 -9.20 -17.42 -7.95
CA GLU A 47 -8.71 -18.42 -8.91
C GLU A 47 -8.33 -19.73 -8.20
N LEU A 48 -7.58 -19.65 -7.11
CA LEU A 48 -7.12 -20.82 -6.35
C LEU A 48 -8.29 -21.56 -5.68
N ARG A 49 -9.27 -20.82 -5.15
CA ARG A 49 -10.51 -21.39 -4.59
C ARG A 49 -11.28 -22.18 -5.65
N GLY A 50 -11.42 -21.63 -6.86
CA GLY A 50 -12.05 -22.33 -7.98
C GLY A 50 -11.30 -23.61 -8.37
N TRP A 51 -9.97 -23.53 -8.47
CA TRP A 51 -9.13 -24.68 -8.79
C TRP A 51 -9.20 -25.78 -7.74
N VAL A 52 -9.13 -25.45 -6.44
CA VAL A 52 -9.27 -26.41 -5.34
C VAL A 52 -10.65 -27.08 -5.39
N ALA A 53 -11.73 -26.31 -5.55
CA ALA A 53 -13.09 -26.84 -5.59
C ALA A 53 -13.29 -27.83 -6.76
N GLN A 54 -12.71 -27.54 -7.93
CA GLN A 54 -12.74 -28.46 -9.07
C GLN A 54 -12.10 -29.81 -8.76
N TRP A 55 -10.95 -29.82 -8.08
CA TRP A 55 -10.28 -31.06 -7.69
C TRP A 55 -11.03 -31.83 -6.61
N GLU A 56 -11.67 -31.14 -5.67
CA GLU A 56 -12.49 -31.77 -4.64
C GLU A 56 -13.77 -32.39 -5.23
N MET A 57 -14.37 -31.78 -6.26
CA MET A 57 -15.53 -32.35 -6.97
C MET A 57 -15.17 -33.53 -7.88
N ASN A 58 -14.00 -33.50 -8.54
CA ASN A 58 -13.55 -34.54 -9.47
C ASN A 58 -12.92 -35.75 -8.76
N GLY A 59 -13.27 -35.96 -7.49
CA GLY A 59 -12.65 -36.89 -6.56
C GLY A 59 -12.37 -38.28 -7.15
N GLU A 60 -11.16 -38.77 -6.83
CA GLU A 60 -10.87 -40.15 -6.37
C GLU A 60 -9.65 -40.84 -7.02
N ALA A 61 -9.08 -40.32 -8.12
CA ALA A 61 -7.89 -40.94 -8.75
C ALA A 61 -6.61 -40.07 -8.72
N ALA A 62 -6.59 -38.98 -7.95
CA ALA A 62 -5.41 -38.13 -7.84
C ALA A 62 -4.23 -38.90 -7.23
N SER A 63 -3.03 -38.77 -7.81
CA SER A 63 -1.83 -39.37 -7.22
C SER A 63 -1.53 -38.77 -5.83
N PRO A 64 -0.72 -39.44 -4.99
CA PRO A 64 -0.27 -38.88 -3.71
C PRO A 64 0.35 -37.48 -3.82
N GLU A 65 1.04 -37.19 -4.92
CA GLU A 65 1.66 -35.89 -5.22
C GLU A 65 0.60 -34.81 -5.44
N ILE A 66 -0.44 -35.11 -6.23
CA ILE A 66 -1.55 -34.20 -6.48
C ILE A 66 -2.28 -33.90 -5.17
N ARG A 67 -2.47 -34.89 -4.30
CA ARG A 67 -3.07 -34.67 -2.97
C ARG A 67 -2.24 -33.70 -2.11
N ARG A 68 -0.91 -33.84 -2.12
CA ARG A 68 -0.01 -32.90 -1.41
C ARG A 68 -0.08 -31.50 -2.00
N LEU A 69 -0.15 -31.37 -3.33
CA LEU A 69 -0.30 -30.09 -4.01
C LEU A 69 -1.62 -29.39 -3.62
N ILE A 70 -2.74 -30.13 -3.62
CA ILE A 70 -4.05 -29.59 -3.22
C ILE A 70 -4.03 -29.16 -1.75
N LYS A 71 -3.43 -29.96 -0.86
CA LYS A 71 -3.28 -29.58 0.55
C LYS A 71 -2.51 -28.26 0.70
N TRP A 72 -1.37 -28.14 0.03
CA TRP A 72 -0.58 -26.91 0.05
C TRP A 72 -1.34 -25.72 -0.54
N ALA A 73 -2.09 -25.92 -1.62
CA ALA A 73 -2.93 -24.90 -2.22
C ALA A 73 -4.02 -24.40 -1.24
N ARG A 74 -4.61 -25.30 -0.44
CA ARG A 74 -5.59 -24.93 0.59
C ARG A 74 -4.98 -24.10 1.70
N GLU A 75 -3.81 -24.48 2.19
CA GLU A 75 -3.07 -23.71 3.20
C GLU A 75 -2.71 -22.33 2.66
N THR A 76 -2.24 -22.26 1.41
CA THR A 76 -1.93 -21.01 0.71
C THR A 76 -3.16 -20.11 0.54
N LEU A 77 -4.30 -20.69 0.15
CA LEU A 77 -5.57 -19.96 0.04
C LEU A 77 -5.98 -19.36 1.40
N LEU A 78 -5.87 -20.13 2.47
CA LEU A 78 -6.23 -19.68 3.81
C LEU A 78 -5.37 -18.51 4.29
N ASP A 79 -4.09 -18.49 3.95
CA ASP A 79 -3.21 -17.35 4.26
C ASP A 79 -3.56 -16.11 3.43
N MET A 80 -3.92 -16.28 2.14
CA MET A 80 -4.42 -15.18 1.31
C MET A 80 -5.71 -14.59 1.86
N GLU A 81 -6.67 -15.44 2.23
CA GLU A 81 -7.95 -15.03 2.81
C GLU A 81 -7.75 -14.35 4.18
N ARG A 82 -6.81 -14.83 5.00
CA ARG A 82 -6.46 -14.19 6.28
C ARG A 82 -5.94 -12.77 6.06
N PHE A 83 -5.06 -12.56 5.08
CA PHE A 83 -4.55 -11.23 4.75
C PHE A 83 -5.65 -10.25 4.33
N LEU A 84 -6.71 -10.76 3.70
CA LEU A 84 -7.85 -9.96 3.23
C LEU A 84 -8.91 -9.68 4.31
N LEU A 85 -8.75 -10.23 5.53
CA LEU A 85 -9.71 -10.00 6.61
C LEU A 85 -9.74 -8.52 7.02
N PRO A 86 -10.93 -7.94 7.25
CA PRO A 86 -11.05 -6.55 7.70
C PRO A 86 -10.19 -6.23 8.92
N THR A 87 -10.09 -7.15 9.88
CA THR A 87 -9.27 -6.96 11.09
C THR A 87 -7.78 -6.85 10.81
N GLU A 88 -7.26 -7.63 9.85
CA GLU A 88 -5.84 -7.56 9.47
C GLU A 88 -5.56 -6.33 8.60
N LEU A 89 -6.52 -5.95 7.74
CA LEU A 89 -6.44 -4.73 6.97
C LEU A 89 -6.46 -3.48 7.86
N THR A 90 -7.37 -3.38 8.82
CA THR A 90 -7.43 -2.27 9.77
C THR A 90 -6.10 -2.11 10.51
N LYS A 91 -5.56 -3.19 11.11
CA LYS A 91 -4.25 -3.16 11.77
C LYS A 91 -3.14 -2.67 10.85
N LEU A 92 -3.13 -3.14 9.60
CA LEU A 92 -2.12 -2.75 8.61
C LEU A 92 -2.22 -1.26 8.26
N LEU A 93 -3.44 -0.74 8.05
CA LEU A 93 -3.68 0.67 7.73
C LEU A 93 -3.29 1.59 8.89
N GLU A 94 -3.61 1.20 10.13
CA GLU A 94 -3.26 1.93 11.35
C GLU A 94 -1.74 1.92 11.59
N THR A 95 -1.10 0.75 11.52
CA THR A 95 0.34 0.60 11.76
C THR A 95 1.19 1.41 10.78
N ARG A 96 0.69 1.59 9.56
CA ARG A 96 1.39 2.28 8.46
C ARG A 96 0.91 3.73 8.26
N ASP A 97 -0.01 4.21 9.08
CA ASP A 97 -0.56 5.56 9.02
C ASP A 97 -1.02 5.96 7.60
N LEU A 98 -1.70 5.04 6.92
CA LEU A 98 -2.07 5.23 5.52
C LEU A 98 -3.30 6.11 5.37
N PHE A 99 -4.25 6.07 6.29
CA PHE A 99 -5.48 6.86 6.25
C PHE A 99 -5.75 7.47 7.63
N PRO A 100 -4.91 8.42 8.09
CA PRO A 100 -5.15 9.09 9.37
C PRO A 100 -6.43 9.91 9.34
N ASP A 101 -7.11 10.00 10.49
CA ASP A 101 -8.27 10.87 10.68
C ASP A 101 -7.91 12.36 10.52
N VAL A 102 -6.68 12.73 10.90
CA VAL A 102 -6.12 14.08 10.77
C VAL A 102 -4.91 14.02 9.84
N ASP A 103 -4.99 14.72 8.70
CA ASP A 103 -3.87 14.79 7.75
C ASP A 103 -2.79 15.75 8.27
N ASP A 104 -1.84 15.20 9.00
CA ASP A 104 -0.62 15.85 9.50
C ASP A 104 0.28 16.38 8.38
N LEU A 105 0.06 15.92 7.14
CA LEU A 105 0.79 16.35 5.97
C LEU A 105 0.03 17.39 5.17
N ALA A 106 -1.09 17.95 5.62
CA ALA A 106 -1.79 18.99 4.86
C ALA A 106 -0.97 20.28 4.76
N ASP A 107 -0.87 20.86 3.56
CA ASP A 107 -0.29 22.19 3.33
C ASP A 107 -1.40 23.13 2.82
N PRO A 108 -1.83 24.14 3.59
CA PRO A 108 -2.93 25.03 3.20
C PRO A 108 -2.61 25.87 1.96
N LEU A 109 -1.33 26.04 1.63
CA LEU A 109 -0.87 26.78 0.45
C LEU A 109 -0.63 25.86 -0.76
N GLY A 110 -0.92 24.56 -0.64
CA GLY A 110 -0.74 23.56 -1.68
C GLY A 110 0.73 23.19 -1.94
N ASP A 111 0.97 22.37 -2.95
CA ASP A 111 2.33 21.92 -3.29
C ASP A 111 3.22 23.12 -3.69
N PRO A 112 4.43 23.26 -3.11
CA PRO A 112 5.36 24.28 -3.53
C PRO A 112 5.83 24.04 -4.97
N PRO A 113 6.19 25.09 -5.72
CA PRO A 113 6.64 24.94 -7.10
C PRO A 113 7.86 24.00 -7.19
N PRO A 114 7.97 23.23 -8.28
CA PRO A 114 9.10 22.34 -8.49
C PRO A 114 10.41 23.13 -8.47
N LEU A 115 11.48 22.48 -8.00
CA LEU A 115 12.83 23.03 -8.16
C LEU A 115 13.07 23.23 -9.66
N ARG A 116 13.11 24.49 -10.11
CA ARG A 116 13.58 24.78 -11.46
C ARG A 116 15.04 24.36 -11.51
N PRO A 117 15.47 23.54 -12.49
CA PRO A 117 16.90 23.43 -12.77
C PRO A 117 17.35 24.83 -13.22
N TRP A 118 18.23 25.46 -12.45
CA TRP A 118 18.78 26.76 -12.81
C TRP A 118 19.68 26.59 -14.05
N GLY A 119 19.41 27.35 -15.12
CA GLY A 119 20.38 27.60 -16.21
C GLY A 119 20.11 26.91 -17.55
N ARG A 120 19.42 27.61 -18.47
CA ARG A 120 20.00 27.94 -19.78
C ARG A 120 20.09 29.45 -19.86
#